data_AF-F0XKP7-F1
#
_entry.id   AF-F0XKP7-F1
#
_cell.length_a   1.000
_cell.length_b   1.000
_cell.length_c   1.000
_cell.angle_alpha   90.00
_cell.angle_beta   90.00
_cell.angle_gamma   90.00
#
_symmetry.space_group_name_H-M   'P 1'
#
loop_
_entity.id
_entity.type
_entity.pdbx_description
1 polymer ?
#
loop_
_entity_poly.entity_id
_entity_poly.type
_entity_poly.pdbx_seq_one_letter_code
_entity_poly.pdbx_strand_id
1 'polypeptide(L)'
;MLPGVIEATKSSAEQWEQLSEWISSKSTVVASYGGQTGAETPNTSLPGSISLDHWLEAVRECSLDARQKEVCRIVLALSIFRQKIWKSEKITTTELADIWNLLRGALVSPASPISTVSRSAQGFLAIPLCSSLEDGNIAELWRLHVWLGDGQRGSEDFAIHAHQSFAESWILAGKATDHSFEVEPVQHHEEATHASFAIGWSDGKTKEEDAARGRKYKTHQTSSTAVNTHEWVSVRESASEEHSSDGIYQYHIPSAAYHRTVVDPTAFHSTLFVFDSSRGFHKDVGALGPKDQESYTQSRDPAGRTAASLAQMVNVVRAWEKAMAEGQRYAADSRWEFSMRAFEHARGLFHNYNEMPNASRYHGIATGELGKTNRRFGRYKVAEALLRTAVKELGGHNRPSLEEAEYHGEIGVVLRHEDRLEEAELSFAKQYRMAEQLGDQPQMCRALGNWGMVNYQYFLQNRDPERIKAAVEQLLARVQIAQKLGHRLWESIGLSRLSLCYTIQLQEAMAADTALRALGLALAMSVRDPVVVALSRFFYGRVLQQLYALPDEAMRQFDPPADEACTPAIALCKEPSQEHHGYLQELVDAGVDLCRADASGYTALDWATFNDNADMKQTVLRGL
;
A
#
# COMPACT_ATOMS: atom_id res chain seq x y z
N MET A 1 -4.18 -22.55 26.10
CA MET A 1 -4.57 -21.16 25.77
C MET A 1 -5.04 -20.38 27.00
N LEU A 2 -6.13 -20.76 27.67
CA LEU A 2 -6.71 -19.98 28.79
C LEU A 2 -5.70 -19.54 29.88
N PRO A 3 -4.83 -20.41 30.45
CA PRO A 3 -3.86 -19.98 31.48
C PRO A 3 -2.94 -18.85 31.02
N GLY A 4 -2.48 -18.91 29.75
CA GLY A 4 -1.62 -17.87 29.22
C GLY A 4 -2.36 -16.55 28.93
N VAL A 5 -3.66 -16.59 28.60
CA VAL A 5 -4.49 -15.38 28.49
C VAL A 5 -4.71 -14.74 29.86
N ILE A 6 -4.91 -15.55 30.91
CA ILE A 6 -5.04 -15.07 32.30
C ILE A 6 -3.76 -14.35 32.72
N GLU A 7 -2.59 -14.94 32.46
CA GLU A 7 -1.29 -14.34 32.72
C GLU A 7 -1.11 -13.01 31.97
N ALA A 8 -1.38 -13.00 30.66
CA ALA A 8 -1.26 -11.79 29.83
C ALA A 8 -2.17 -10.63 30.30
N THR A 9 -3.33 -10.95 30.88
CA THR A 9 -4.31 -9.97 31.37
C THR A 9 -4.09 -9.53 32.81
N LYS A 10 -3.06 -10.06 33.51
CA LYS A 10 -2.82 -9.83 34.95
C LYS A 10 -4.02 -10.15 35.85
N SER A 11 -4.83 -11.13 35.45
CA SER A 11 -6.01 -11.52 36.22
C SER A 11 -5.67 -12.69 37.16
N SER A 12 -6.30 -12.81 38.33
CA SER A 12 -5.95 -13.91 39.26
C SER A 12 -6.55 -15.24 38.79
N ALA A 13 -5.84 -16.36 38.98
CA ALA A 13 -6.32 -17.68 38.54
C ALA A 13 -7.68 -18.06 39.17
N GLU A 14 -7.91 -17.68 40.43
CA GLU A 14 -9.17 -17.90 41.16
C GLU A 14 -10.37 -17.18 40.52
N GLN A 15 -10.16 -16.08 39.78
CA GLN A 15 -11.24 -15.35 39.10
C GLN A 15 -11.80 -16.09 37.86
N TRP A 16 -11.15 -17.15 37.40
CA TRP A 16 -11.47 -17.80 36.11
C TRP A 16 -11.78 -19.29 36.22
N GLU A 17 -11.96 -19.83 37.43
CA GLU A 17 -12.33 -21.23 37.63
C GLU A 17 -13.68 -21.55 36.96
N GLN A 18 -14.69 -20.71 37.17
CA GLN A 18 -16.00 -20.81 36.51
C GLN A 18 -15.90 -20.79 34.97
N LEU A 19 -15.00 -19.99 34.42
CA LEU A 19 -14.75 -19.93 32.99
C LEU A 19 -14.08 -21.23 32.50
N SER A 20 -13.11 -21.75 33.24
CA SER A 20 -12.42 -23.00 32.93
C SER A 20 -13.38 -24.19 32.93
N GLU A 21 -14.25 -24.28 33.94
CA GLU A 21 -15.33 -25.27 34.00
C GLU A 21 -16.30 -25.15 32.83
N TRP A 22 -16.72 -23.92 32.50
CA TRP A 22 -17.64 -23.69 31.39
C TRP A 22 -17.04 -24.13 30.05
N ILE A 23 -15.80 -23.72 29.73
CA ILE A 23 -15.11 -24.13 28.49
C ILE A 23 -14.96 -25.66 28.45
N SER A 24 -14.62 -26.29 29.58
CA SER A 24 -14.44 -27.74 29.67
C SER A 24 -15.75 -28.47 29.43
N SER A 25 -16.84 -28.04 30.09
CA SER A 25 -18.18 -28.63 29.94
C SER A 25 -18.67 -28.60 28.49
N LYS A 26 -18.44 -27.48 27.78
CA LYS A 26 -18.79 -27.35 26.38
C LYS A 26 -17.92 -28.20 25.48
N SER A 27 -16.63 -28.36 25.79
CA SER A 27 -15.74 -29.26 25.05
C SER A 27 -16.13 -30.74 25.20
N THR A 28 -16.64 -31.14 26.37
CA THR A 28 -17.09 -32.53 26.65
C THR A 28 -18.41 -32.88 25.96
N VAL A 29 -19.36 -31.94 25.84
CA VAL A 29 -20.66 -32.17 25.16
C VAL A 29 -20.47 -32.56 23.68
N VAL A 30 -19.43 -32.03 23.03
CA VAL A 30 -19.10 -32.31 21.62
C VAL A 30 -18.59 -33.73 21.41
N ALA A 31 -17.78 -34.22 22.35
CA ALA A 31 -17.28 -35.59 22.33
C ALA A 31 -18.43 -36.61 22.51
N SER A 32 -19.51 -36.24 23.21
CA SER A 32 -20.66 -37.12 23.46
C SER A 32 -21.64 -37.23 22.29
N TYR A 33 -21.77 -36.21 21.44
CA TYR A 33 -22.68 -36.21 20.28
C TYR A 33 -22.04 -36.77 18.99
N GLY A 34 -20.71 -36.90 18.92
CA GLY A 34 -20.01 -37.53 17.78
C GLY A 34 -20.19 -39.06 17.67
N GLY A 35 -20.91 -39.68 18.61
CA GLY A 35 -21.15 -41.13 18.65
C GLY A 35 -22.49 -41.60 18.09
N GLN A 36 -23.39 -40.72 17.65
CA GLN A 36 -24.73 -41.12 17.19
C GLN A 36 -25.25 -40.27 16.03
N THR A 37 -24.80 -40.53 14.80
CA THR A 37 -25.65 -40.45 13.59
C THR A 37 -24.94 -41.15 12.43
N GLY A 38 -25.48 -42.28 11.99
CA GLY A 38 -25.17 -42.82 10.66
C GLY A 38 -26.00 -42.10 9.60
N ALA A 39 -25.34 -41.36 8.72
CA ALA A 39 -25.78 -41.05 7.35
C ALA A 39 -24.63 -40.37 6.60
N GLU A 40 -24.22 -40.98 5.50
CA GLU A 40 -23.12 -40.55 4.63
C GLU A 40 -23.44 -39.22 3.94
N THR A 41 -22.60 -38.20 4.16
CA THR A 41 -22.29 -37.15 3.17
C THR A 41 -20.80 -36.81 3.28
N PRO A 42 -20.07 -36.67 2.17
CA PRO A 42 -18.65 -36.37 2.21
C PRO A 42 -18.44 -34.86 2.33
N ASN A 43 -18.43 -34.34 3.56
CA ASN A 43 -17.89 -33.03 3.84
C ASN A 43 -16.79 -33.17 4.90
N THR A 44 -15.60 -32.69 4.54
CA THR A 44 -14.33 -32.85 5.27
C THR A 44 -14.26 -32.00 6.54
N SER A 45 -15.00 -32.40 7.58
CA SER A 45 -14.78 -31.94 8.95
C SER A 45 -14.91 -33.13 9.91
N LEU A 46 -13.93 -33.29 10.81
CA LEU A 46 -13.91 -34.34 11.84
C LEU A 46 -15.27 -34.43 12.58
N PRO A 47 -15.75 -35.63 12.94
CA PRO A 47 -16.93 -35.78 13.77
C PRO A 47 -16.63 -35.19 15.16
N GLY A 48 -17.24 -34.05 15.49
CA GLY A 48 -17.11 -33.43 16.81
C GLY A 48 -16.29 -32.14 16.89
N SER A 49 -16.43 -31.19 15.96
CA SER A 49 -15.97 -29.80 16.16
C SER A 49 -17.14 -28.81 16.14
N ILE A 50 -17.32 -28.03 17.21
CA ILE A 50 -18.26 -26.89 17.26
C ILE A 50 -17.76 -25.82 16.28
N SER A 51 -18.63 -25.30 15.41
CA SER A 51 -18.28 -24.19 14.51
C SER A 51 -18.07 -22.88 15.28
N LEU A 52 -17.37 -21.92 14.69
CA LEU A 52 -17.16 -20.61 15.33
C LEU A 52 -18.48 -19.96 15.76
N ASP A 53 -19.50 -19.97 14.89
CA ASP A 53 -20.82 -19.40 15.19
C ASP A 53 -21.47 -20.04 16.41
N HIS A 54 -21.38 -21.37 16.55
CA HIS A 54 -21.92 -22.06 17.71
C HIS A 54 -21.15 -21.71 19.00
N TRP A 55 -19.82 -21.52 18.92
CA TRP A 55 -19.06 -21.02 20.07
C TRP A 55 -19.44 -19.59 20.45
N LEU A 56 -19.64 -18.72 19.46
CA LEU A 56 -20.04 -17.34 19.71
C LEU A 56 -21.44 -17.24 20.31
N GLU A 57 -22.37 -18.06 19.82
CA GLU A 57 -23.71 -18.13 20.40
C GLU A 57 -23.67 -18.70 21.83
N ALA A 58 -22.88 -19.75 22.07
CA ALA A 58 -22.68 -20.28 23.41
C ALA A 58 -22.09 -19.24 24.38
N VAL A 59 -21.14 -18.40 23.94
CA VAL A 59 -20.59 -17.29 24.75
C VAL A 59 -21.62 -16.19 24.98
N ARG A 60 -22.55 -15.95 24.05
CA ARG A 60 -23.63 -14.97 24.24
C ARG A 60 -24.62 -15.45 25.30
N GLU A 61 -25.06 -16.69 25.19
CA GLU A 61 -26.09 -17.30 26.03
C GLU A 61 -25.59 -17.74 27.42
N CYS A 62 -24.27 -17.84 27.63
CA CYS A 62 -23.75 -18.30 28.92
C CYS A 62 -23.96 -17.28 30.06
N SER A 63 -23.99 -17.81 31.28
CA SER A 63 -24.11 -17.06 32.53
C SER A 63 -22.80 -16.41 32.98
N LEU A 64 -21.77 -16.37 32.13
CA LEU A 64 -20.50 -15.71 32.42
C LEU A 64 -20.70 -14.19 32.52
N ASP A 65 -19.89 -13.54 33.34
CA ASP A 65 -19.88 -12.09 33.42
C ASP A 65 -19.29 -11.45 32.14
N ALA A 66 -19.44 -10.12 32.01
CA ALA A 66 -18.99 -9.41 30.83
C ALA A 66 -17.47 -9.58 30.57
N ARG A 67 -16.64 -9.57 31.63
CA ARG A 67 -15.18 -9.68 31.51
C ARG A 67 -14.78 -11.11 31.11
N GLN A 68 -15.43 -12.12 31.66
CA GLN A 68 -15.30 -13.53 31.29
C GLN A 68 -15.69 -13.78 29.83
N LYS A 69 -16.74 -13.14 29.34
CA LYS A 69 -17.12 -13.21 27.92
C LYS A 69 -16.04 -12.62 27.01
N GLU A 70 -15.38 -11.52 27.40
CA GLU A 70 -14.27 -10.96 26.60
C GLU A 70 -13.02 -11.85 26.63
N VAL A 71 -12.68 -12.45 27.78
CA VAL A 71 -11.61 -13.46 27.85
C VAL A 71 -11.92 -14.66 26.96
N CYS A 72 -13.18 -15.15 26.95
CA CYS A 72 -13.61 -16.21 26.04
C CYS A 72 -13.32 -15.87 24.58
N ARG A 73 -13.66 -14.64 24.16
CA ARG A 73 -13.45 -14.20 22.77
C ARG A 73 -11.96 -14.21 22.40
N ILE A 74 -11.09 -13.77 23.29
CA ILE A 74 -9.63 -13.84 23.09
C ILE A 74 -9.18 -15.30 22.97
N VAL A 75 -9.59 -16.16 23.91
CA VAL A 75 -9.23 -17.58 23.90
C VAL A 75 -9.70 -18.27 22.63
N LEU A 76 -10.94 -18.03 22.19
CA LEU A 76 -11.49 -18.59 20.96
C LEU A 76 -10.69 -18.14 19.74
N ALA A 77 -10.44 -16.83 19.61
CA ALA A 77 -9.67 -16.28 18.49
C ALA A 77 -8.26 -16.90 18.38
N LEU A 78 -7.54 -16.98 19.50
CA LEU A 78 -6.19 -17.57 19.53
C LEU A 78 -6.21 -19.09 19.34
N SER A 79 -7.24 -19.79 19.84
CA SER A 79 -7.40 -21.23 19.62
C SER A 79 -7.60 -21.58 18.14
N ILE A 80 -8.31 -20.75 17.37
CA ILE A 80 -8.46 -20.95 15.91
C ILE A 80 -7.09 -20.86 15.23
N PHE A 81 -6.30 -19.83 15.53
CA PHE A 81 -4.92 -19.72 15.03
C PHE A 81 -4.10 -20.95 15.38
N ARG A 82 -4.06 -21.31 16.66
CA ARG A 82 -3.24 -22.42 17.16
C ARG A 82 -3.62 -23.75 16.49
N GLN A 83 -4.91 -23.99 16.27
CA GLN A 83 -5.38 -25.19 15.58
C GLN A 83 -4.93 -25.21 14.12
N LYS A 84 -5.01 -24.07 13.40
CA LYS A 84 -4.56 -23.95 12.01
C LYS A 84 -3.07 -24.18 11.87
N ILE A 85 -2.27 -23.54 12.74
CA ILE A 85 -0.81 -23.73 12.80
C ILE A 85 -0.47 -25.20 13.05
N TRP A 86 -1.14 -25.85 14.01
CA TRP A 86 -0.88 -27.26 14.32
C TRP A 86 -1.19 -28.20 13.15
N LYS A 87 -2.20 -27.88 12.35
CA LYS A 87 -2.55 -28.62 11.12
C LYS A 87 -1.74 -28.20 9.89
N SER A 88 -0.83 -27.23 10.03
CA SER A 88 -0.12 -26.60 8.90
C SER A 88 -1.07 -26.03 7.83
N GLU A 89 -2.25 -25.58 8.24
CA GLU A 89 -3.23 -24.94 7.36
C GLU A 89 -2.99 -23.43 7.30
N LYS A 90 -3.08 -22.86 6.10
CA LYS A 90 -3.08 -21.40 5.93
C LYS A 90 -4.39 -20.81 6.45
N ILE A 91 -4.29 -19.64 7.06
CA ILE A 91 -5.45 -18.84 7.50
C ILE A 91 -5.85 -17.95 6.36
N THR A 92 -7.09 -18.07 5.90
CA THR A 92 -7.63 -17.23 4.83
C THR A 92 -7.84 -15.79 5.30
N THR A 93 -7.92 -14.85 4.36
CA THR A 93 -8.19 -13.43 4.67
C THR A 93 -9.55 -13.21 5.35
N THR A 94 -10.54 -14.07 5.05
CA THR A 94 -11.86 -14.04 5.70
C THR A 94 -11.76 -14.53 7.15
N GLU A 95 -11.12 -15.67 7.38
CA GLU A 95 -10.89 -16.18 8.75
C GLU A 95 -10.09 -15.17 9.59
N LEU A 96 -9.05 -14.53 9.02
CA LEU A 96 -8.28 -13.49 9.70
C LEU A 96 -9.14 -12.26 10.07
N ALA A 97 -10.11 -11.90 9.22
CA ALA A 97 -11.07 -10.84 9.52
C ALA A 97 -12.02 -11.22 10.67
N ASP A 98 -12.52 -12.46 10.68
CA ASP A 98 -13.40 -12.95 11.74
C ASP A 98 -12.68 -13.03 13.09
N ILE A 99 -11.48 -13.60 13.10
CA ILE A 99 -10.60 -13.63 14.27
C ILE A 99 -10.32 -12.21 14.78
N TRP A 100 -9.98 -11.29 13.88
CA TRP A 100 -9.75 -9.89 14.25
C TRP A 100 -11.00 -9.26 14.85
N ASN A 101 -12.18 -9.52 14.31
CA ASN A 101 -13.43 -8.98 14.86
C ASN A 101 -13.67 -9.43 16.31
N LEU A 102 -13.30 -10.68 16.66
CA LEU A 102 -13.36 -11.19 18.02
C LEU A 102 -12.37 -10.49 18.95
N LEU A 103 -11.11 -10.39 18.53
CA LEU A 103 -10.07 -9.73 19.30
C LEU A 103 -10.39 -8.24 19.49
N ARG A 104 -10.75 -7.53 18.42
CA ARG A 104 -11.16 -6.14 18.46
C ARG A 104 -12.33 -5.95 19.44
N GLY A 105 -13.36 -6.78 19.34
CA GLY A 105 -14.51 -6.74 20.25
C GLY A 105 -14.09 -6.81 21.73
N ALA A 106 -13.18 -7.74 22.06
CA ALA A 106 -12.63 -7.86 23.40
C ALA A 106 -11.76 -6.68 23.82
N LEU A 107 -10.93 -6.15 22.91
CA LEU A 107 -10.01 -5.04 23.21
C LEU A 107 -10.73 -3.71 23.42
N VAL A 108 -11.82 -3.44 22.71
CA VAL A 108 -12.58 -2.17 22.79
C VAL A 108 -13.71 -2.19 23.81
N SER A 109 -14.06 -3.38 24.32
CA SER A 109 -15.12 -3.54 25.33
C SER A 109 -14.74 -2.80 26.63
N PRO A 110 -15.68 -2.09 27.28
CA PRO A 110 -15.47 -1.55 28.63
C PRO A 110 -15.10 -2.62 29.66
N ALA A 111 -15.49 -3.88 29.40
CA ALA A 111 -15.15 -5.04 30.21
C ALA A 111 -13.86 -5.74 29.73
N SER A 112 -13.04 -5.08 28.91
CA SER A 112 -11.78 -5.65 28.42
C SER A 112 -10.90 -6.11 29.58
N PRO A 113 -10.41 -7.36 29.57
CA PRO A 113 -9.49 -7.85 30.59
C PRO A 113 -8.06 -7.30 30.38
N ILE A 114 -7.77 -6.69 29.22
CA ILE A 114 -6.44 -6.23 28.84
C ILE A 114 -6.24 -4.78 29.29
N SER A 115 -5.31 -4.60 30.22
CA SER A 115 -4.95 -3.29 30.77
C SER A 115 -3.54 -2.81 30.40
N THR A 116 -2.73 -3.67 29.77
CA THR A 116 -1.31 -3.38 29.54
C THR A 116 -0.97 -3.19 28.08
N VAL A 117 -0.31 -2.07 27.79
CA VAL A 117 0.39 -1.78 26.53
C VAL A 117 1.82 -1.43 26.90
N SER A 118 2.79 -1.83 26.08
CA SER A 118 4.18 -1.42 26.25
C SER A 118 4.83 -1.18 24.91
N ARG A 119 5.78 -0.25 24.85
CA ARG A 119 6.60 -0.04 23.66
C ARG A 119 7.75 -1.05 23.62
N SER A 120 8.06 -1.57 22.45
CA SER A 120 9.14 -2.53 22.23
C SER A 120 10.47 -1.83 21.97
N ALA A 121 11.54 -2.63 21.89
CA ALA A 121 12.85 -2.09 21.51
C ALA A 121 12.87 -1.60 20.04
N GLN A 122 12.06 -2.23 19.21
CA GLN A 122 11.90 -1.85 17.80
C GLN A 122 10.92 -0.66 17.63
N GLY A 123 10.43 -0.09 18.74
CA GLY A 123 9.59 1.12 18.76
C GLY A 123 8.10 0.89 18.52
N PHE A 124 7.63 -0.34 18.29
CA PHE A 124 6.21 -0.63 18.17
C PHE A 124 5.53 -0.80 19.53
N LEU A 125 4.22 -0.60 19.58
CA LEU A 125 3.39 -0.88 20.76
C LEU A 125 2.94 -2.33 20.71
N ALA A 126 3.09 -3.04 21.83
CA ALA A 126 2.70 -4.43 21.97
C ALA A 126 1.57 -4.57 22.99
N ILE A 127 0.52 -5.28 22.60
CA ILE A 127 -0.56 -5.73 23.47
C ILE A 127 -0.41 -7.24 23.67
N PRO A 128 -0.10 -7.73 24.88
CA PRO A 128 -0.03 -9.15 25.17
C PRO A 128 -1.44 -9.75 25.17
N LEU A 129 -1.64 -10.80 24.37
CA LEU A 129 -2.91 -11.53 24.26
C LEU A 129 -2.85 -12.88 24.99
N CYS A 130 -1.69 -13.54 24.97
CA CYS A 130 -1.41 -14.77 25.72
C CYS A 130 0.08 -14.84 26.06
N SER A 131 0.41 -15.27 27.28
CA SER A 131 1.78 -15.48 27.75
C SER A 131 1.91 -16.81 28.47
N SER A 132 2.55 -17.80 27.83
CA SER A 132 2.86 -19.10 28.41
C SER A 132 4.37 -19.26 28.53
N LEU A 133 4.85 -19.53 29.76
CA LEU A 133 6.26 -19.69 30.07
C LEU A 133 6.53 -21.05 30.72
N GLU A 134 7.66 -21.66 30.39
CA GLU A 134 8.15 -22.91 30.98
C GLU A 134 9.58 -22.68 31.51
N ASP A 135 9.77 -22.87 32.83
CA ASP A 135 11.04 -22.62 33.55
C ASP A 135 11.63 -21.19 33.38
N GLY A 136 10.77 -20.23 33.02
CA GLY A 136 11.15 -18.85 32.72
C GLY A 136 11.63 -18.61 31.29
N ASN A 137 11.53 -19.62 30.43
CA ASN A 137 11.66 -19.49 28.98
C ASN A 137 10.28 -19.29 28.34
N ILE A 138 10.29 -18.69 27.16
CA ILE A 138 9.09 -18.60 26.33
C ILE A 138 8.67 -20.03 25.96
N ALA A 139 7.37 -20.34 26.08
CA ALA A 139 6.78 -21.52 25.47
C ALA A 139 5.85 -21.10 24.33
N GLU A 140 4.94 -20.16 24.60
CA GLU A 140 4.03 -19.59 23.61
C GLU A 140 3.65 -18.15 24.00
N LEU A 141 3.88 -17.18 23.12
CA LEU A 141 3.44 -15.78 23.33
C LEU A 141 2.62 -15.29 22.15
N TRP A 142 1.44 -14.73 22.40
CA TRP A 142 0.61 -14.08 21.40
C TRP A 142 0.52 -12.58 21.66
N ARG A 143 0.72 -11.77 20.61
CA ARG A 143 0.72 -10.31 20.70
C ARG A 143 0.06 -9.66 19.51
N LEU A 144 -0.53 -8.49 19.75
CA LEU A 144 -0.79 -7.51 18.70
C LEU A 144 0.33 -6.49 18.74
N HIS A 145 1.06 -6.35 17.63
CA HIS A 145 2.09 -5.32 17.43
C HIS A 145 1.50 -4.19 16.59
N VAL A 146 1.78 -2.94 16.98
CA VAL A 146 1.27 -1.73 16.30
C VAL A 146 2.38 -0.69 16.19
N TRP A 147 2.76 -0.36 14.96
CA TRP A 147 3.60 0.78 14.63
C TRP A 147 2.69 1.96 14.28
N LEU A 148 2.91 3.10 14.95
CA LEU A 148 2.15 4.33 14.72
C LEU A 148 2.97 5.33 13.90
N GLY A 149 2.37 6.20 13.10
CA GLY A 149 3.09 7.30 12.44
C GLY A 149 3.58 8.42 13.39
N ASP A 150 3.87 8.13 14.65
CA ASP A 150 4.17 9.13 15.70
C ASP A 150 5.64 9.55 15.79
N GLY A 151 6.49 9.05 14.89
CA GLY A 151 7.95 9.29 14.92
C GLY A 151 8.70 8.53 16.03
N GLN A 152 8.00 7.77 16.89
CA GLN A 152 8.62 6.98 17.95
C GLN A 152 8.99 5.59 17.43
N ARG A 153 10.02 5.52 16.58
CA ARG A 153 10.60 4.27 16.06
C ARG A 153 11.76 3.78 16.94
N GLY A 154 12.10 2.49 16.81
CA GLY A 154 13.31 1.93 17.44
C GLY A 154 14.57 2.53 16.84
N SER A 155 15.70 2.40 17.55
CA SER A 155 17.00 2.83 17.01
C SER A 155 17.38 1.98 15.80
N GLU A 156 17.82 2.62 14.71
CA GLU A 156 18.33 1.93 13.53
C GLU A 156 19.58 1.11 13.85
N ASP A 157 20.41 1.58 14.77
CA ASP A 157 21.65 0.92 15.20
C ASP A 157 21.39 -0.45 15.83
N PHE A 158 20.22 -0.67 16.43
CA PHE A 158 19.84 -1.92 17.10
C PHE A 158 18.66 -2.63 16.44
N ALA A 159 18.38 -2.32 15.17
CA ALA A 159 17.21 -2.82 14.47
C ALA A 159 17.34 -4.29 14.01
N ILE A 160 18.57 -4.77 13.79
CA ILE A 160 18.84 -6.16 13.40
C ILE A 160 18.87 -7.03 14.66
N HIS A 161 18.00 -8.04 14.70
CA HIS A 161 17.90 -8.92 15.87
C HIS A 161 17.46 -10.32 15.48
N ALA A 162 17.68 -11.27 16.38
CA ALA A 162 17.22 -12.64 16.25
C ALA A 162 16.29 -13.01 17.40
N HIS A 163 15.37 -13.93 17.14
CA HIS A 163 14.40 -14.40 18.12
C HIS A 163 14.82 -15.70 18.77
N GLN A 164 14.60 -15.81 20.08
CA GLN A 164 14.84 -17.07 20.81
C GLN A 164 13.93 -18.18 20.29
N SER A 165 12.69 -17.85 19.99
CA SER A 165 11.69 -18.81 19.50
C SER A 165 11.36 -18.56 18.03
N PHE A 166 10.81 -19.57 17.36
CA PHE A 166 10.19 -19.39 16.06
C PHE A 166 9.10 -18.31 16.14
N ALA A 167 9.09 -17.39 15.19
CA ALA A 167 8.13 -16.30 15.12
C ALA A 167 7.26 -16.41 13.88
N GLU A 168 5.99 -16.08 14.03
CA GLU A 168 5.05 -16.03 12.91
C GLU A 168 4.11 -14.83 13.04
N SER A 169 3.85 -14.19 11.91
CA SER A 169 3.16 -12.91 11.82
C SER A 169 2.02 -12.96 10.81
N TRP A 170 0.92 -12.29 11.13
CA TRP A 170 -0.20 -12.01 10.23
C TRP A 170 -0.48 -10.51 10.18
N ILE A 171 -0.33 -9.90 8.99
CA ILE A 171 -0.56 -8.48 8.77
C ILE A 171 -2.05 -8.17 8.89
N LEU A 172 -2.40 -7.27 9.80
CA LEU A 172 -3.77 -6.80 9.95
C LEU A 172 -4.03 -5.52 9.15
N ALA A 173 -3.05 -4.61 9.09
CA ALA A 173 -3.13 -3.33 8.39
C ALA A 173 -1.72 -2.77 8.15
N GLY A 174 -1.58 -1.97 7.11
CA GLY A 174 -0.35 -1.30 6.71
C GLY A 174 0.59 -2.21 5.93
N LYS A 175 1.78 -1.67 5.65
CA LYS A 175 2.85 -2.34 4.92
C LYS A 175 4.15 -2.32 5.72
N ALA A 176 4.94 -3.37 5.57
CA ALA A 176 6.28 -3.47 6.14
C ALA A 176 7.18 -4.27 5.21
N THR A 177 8.47 -4.02 5.26
CA THR A 177 9.48 -4.81 4.55
C THR A 177 10.33 -5.54 5.57
N ASP A 178 10.40 -6.87 5.50
CA ASP A 178 11.30 -7.66 6.33
C ASP A 178 12.59 -7.93 5.56
N HIS A 179 13.73 -7.69 6.21
CA HIS A 179 15.05 -7.95 5.69
C HIS A 179 15.69 -9.09 6.47
N SER A 180 16.23 -10.09 5.78
CA SER A 180 16.97 -11.20 6.38
C SER A 180 18.47 -11.00 6.21
N PHE A 181 19.24 -11.45 7.19
CA PHE A 181 20.69 -11.26 7.21
C PHE A 181 21.45 -12.56 7.46
N GLU A 182 22.56 -12.70 6.76
CA GLU A 182 23.62 -13.63 7.09
C GLU A 182 24.60 -12.95 8.04
N VAL A 183 24.96 -13.65 9.12
CA VAL A 183 25.79 -13.11 10.20
C VAL A 183 26.91 -14.10 10.47
N GLU A 184 28.15 -13.66 10.26
CA GLU A 184 29.34 -14.47 10.42
C GLU A 184 30.26 -13.87 11.49
N PRO A 185 30.72 -14.67 12.48
CA PRO A 185 31.73 -14.21 13.44
C PRO A 185 33.04 -13.84 12.75
N VAL A 186 33.68 -12.75 13.18
CA VAL A 186 34.99 -12.32 12.68
C VAL A 186 35.98 -12.16 13.84
N GLN A 187 37.28 -12.35 13.54
CA GLN A 187 38.34 -12.29 14.56
C GLN A 187 38.94 -10.89 14.70
N HIS A 188 38.82 -10.06 13.68
CA HIS A 188 39.46 -8.76 13.60
C HIS A 188 38.43 -7.63 13.55
N HIS A 189 38.70 -6.54 14.28
CA HIS A 189 37.76 -5.42 14.40
C HIS A 189 37.57 -4.65 13.09
N GLU A 190 38.60 -4.63 12.24
CA GLU A 190 38.56 -4.03 10.91
C GLU A 190 37.62 -4.77 9.93
N GLU A 191 37.40 -6.06 10.13
CA GLU A 191 36.48 -6.90 9.34
C GLU A 191 35.03 -6.82 9.87
N ALA A 192 34.85 -6.31 11.09
CA ALA A 192 33.58 -6.25 11.78
C ALA A 192 32.70 -5.10 11.26
N THR A 193 31.47 -5.45 10.91
CA THR A 193 30.42 -4.46 10.62
C THR A 193 29.62 -4.10 11.87
N HIS A 194 29.42 -5.07 12.78
CA HIS A 194 28.62 -4.95 14.00
C HIS A 194 29.26 -5.73 15.15
N ALA A 195 28.77 -5.52 16.37
CA ALA A 195 28.97 -6.41 17.51
C ALA A 195 27.65 -7.08 17.92
N SER A 196 27.75 -8.24 18.56
CA SER A 196 26.62 -8.93 19.16
C SER A 196 26.28 -8.36 20.54
N PHE A 197 25.00 -8.24 20.84
CA PHE A 197 24.50 -7.73 22.12
C PHE A 197 23.53 -8.72 22.76
N ALA A 198 23.79 -9.04 24.02
CA ALA A 198 22.86 -9.80 24.85
C ALA A 198 21.75 -8.87 25.39
N ILE A 199 20.51 -9.32 25.38
CA ILE A 199 19.36 -8.53 25.84
C ILE A 199 18.99 -8.95 27.27
N GLY A 200 18.94 -7.98 28.18
CA GLY A 200 18.41 -8.11 29.54
C GLY A 200 17.05 -7.41 29.71
N TRP A 201 16.20 -7.97 30.58
CA TRP A 201 14.82 -7.49 30.82
C TRP A 201 14.60 -7.05 32.27
N SER A 202 14.08 -5.83 32.47
CA SER A 202 13.74 -5.28 33.80
C SER A 202 12.23 -5.05 33.97
N ASP A 203 11.71 -5.30 35.17
CA ASP A 203 10.33 -5.03 35.60
C ASP A 203 10.22 -3.85 36.59
N GLY A 204 11.34 -3.16 36.85
CA GLY A 204 11.42 -2.07 37.82
C GLY A 204 11.43 -2.52 39.29
N LYS A 205 11.40 -3.83 39.58
CA LYS A 205 11.46 -4.40 40.95
C LYS A 205 12.80 -5.09 41.26
N THR A 206 13.53 -5.54 40.25
CA THR A 206 14.90 -6.08 40.37
C THR A 206 15.96 -4.98 40.46
N LYS A 207 17.03 -5.20 41.24
CA LYS A 207 18.20 -4.29 41.32
C LYS A 207 18.85 -4.12 39.94
N GLU A 208 19.42 -2.95 39.65
CA GLU A 208 19.99 -2.59 38.33
C GLU A 208 21.05 -3.58 37.83
N GLU A 209 21.92 -4.08 38.71
CA GLU A 209 22.96 -5.07 38.35
C GLU A 209 22.38 -6.43 37.93
N ASP A 210 21.25 -6.84 38.51
CA ASP A 210 20.55 -8.09 38.15
C ASP A 210 19.73 -7.94 36.85
N ALA A 211 19.27 -6.71 36.55
CA ALA A 211 18.51 -6.41 35.34
C ALA A 211 19.39 -6.42 34.08
N ALA A 212 20.66 -5.99 34.19
CA ALA A 212 21.64 -6.05 33.10
C ALA A 212 22.11 -7.50 32.79
N ARG A 213 21.99 -8.43 33.75
CA ARG A 213 22.37 -9.84 33.61
C ARG A 213 21.19 -10.82 33.50
N GLY A 214 19.97 -10.35 33.68
CA GLY A 214 18.76 -11.17 33.70
C GLY A 214 18.39 -11.70 32.32
N ARG A 215 18.77 -12.95 32.01
CA ARG A 215 18.45 -13.64 30.75
C ARG A 215 17.05 -14.27 30.70
N LYS A 216 16.22 -14.11 31.73
CA LYS A 216 14.87 -14.70 31.79
C LYS A 216 13.83 -13.71 31.27
N TYR A 217 12.93 -14.21 30.43
CA TYR A 217 11.87 -13.41 29.83
C TYR A 217 10.84 -12.94 30.88
N LYS A 218 10.36 -11.68 30.78
CA LYS A 218 9.33 -11.11 31.66
C LYS A 218 8.13 -10.59 30.85
N THR A 219 6.91 -11.01 31.20
CA THR A 219 5.66 -10.62 30.50
C THR A 219 5.41 -9.11 30.54
N HIS A 220 5.71 -8.45 31.66
CA HIS A 220 5.52 -7.01 31.85
C HIS A 220 6.82 -6.34 32.27
N GLN A 221 7.41 -5.59 31.37
CA GLN A 221 8.73 -5.00 31.53
C GLN A 221 8.71 -3.49 31.27
N THR A 222 9.53 -2.75 31.99
CA THR A 222 9.60 -1.28 31.96
C THR A 222 10.73 -0.77 31.07
N SER A 223 11.78 -1.56 30.89
CA SER A 223 12.91 -1.27 30.00
C SER A 223 13.53 -2.55 29.42
N SER A 224 14.39 -2.39 28.42
CA SER A 224 15.33 -3.41 27.96
C SER A 224 16.70 -2.81 27.79
N THR A 225 17.73 -3.56 28.18
CA THR A 225 19.12 -3.14 28.04
C THR A 225 19.85 -4.18 27.19
N ALA A 226 20.36 -3.74 26.04
CA ALA A 226 21.30 -4.48 25.22
C ALA A 226 22.71 -4.21 25.76
N VAL A 227 23.47 -5.28 26.06
CA VAL A 227 24.84 -5.20 26.57
C VAL A 227 25.76 -5.91 25.57
N ASN A 228 26.84 -5.25 25.18
CA ASN A 228 27.80 -5.79 24.22
C ASN A 228 28.42 -7.09 24.76
N THR A 229 28.48 -8.13 23.92
CA THR A 229 29.14 -9.41 24.28
C THR A 229 30.64 -9.39 23.94
N HIS A 230 31.10 -8.34 23.27
CA HIS A 230 32.42 -8.19 22.65
C HIS A 230 32.72 -9.23 21.56
N GLU A 231 31.67 -9.81 20.97
CA GLU A 231 31.78 -10.69 19.81
C GLU A 231 31.51 -9.89 18.54
N TRP A 232 32.50 -9.83 17.65
CA TRP A 232 32.42 -9.11 16.39
C TRP A 232 31.84 -9.96 15.27
N VAL A 233 31.02 -9.34 14.43
CA VAL A 233 30.35 -10.01 13.31
C VAL A 233 30.38 -9.19 12.02
N SER A 234 30.44 -9.91 10.91
CA SER A 234 30.16 -9.40 9.58
C SER A 234 28.71 -9.70 9.23
N VAL A 235 27.97 -8.69 8.75
CA VAL A 235 26.55 -8.76 8.46
C VAL A 235 26.32 -8.45 7.00
N ARG A 236 25.62 -9.34 6.30
CA ARG A 236 25.25 -9.17 4.89
C ARG A 236 23.76 -9.41 4.73
N GLU A 237 23.07 -8.48 4.08
CA GLU A 237 21.68 -8.68 3.71
C GLU A 237 21.57 -9.80 2.68
N SER A 238 20.75 -10.80 2.97
CA SER A 238 20.58 -11.99 2.13
C SER A 238 19.26 -11.97 1.35
N ALA A 239 18.20 -11.39 1.92
CA ALA A 239 16.89 -11.26 1.29
C ALA A 239 16.08 -10.10 1.86
N SER A 240 15.09 -9.65 1.09
CA SER A 240 14.09 -8.65 1.50
C SER A 240 12.73 -9.00 0.89
N GLU A 241 11.66 -8.93 1.69
CA GLU A 241 10.28 -9.21 1.27
C GLU A 241 9.31 -8.16 1.82
N GLU A 242 8.43 -7.64 0.95
CA GLU A 242 7.35 -6.73 1.37
C GLU A 242 6.11 -7.52 1.79
N HIS A 243 5.54 -7.13 2.92
CA HIS A 243 4.34 -7.70 3.50
C HIS A 243 3.25 -6.63 3.65
N SER A 244 2.01 -7.00 3.32
CA SER A 244 0.84 -6.12 3.38
C SER A 244 -0.45 -6.90 3.63
N SER A 245 -1.52 -6.22 4.03
CA SER A 245 -2.84 -6.82 4.25
C SER A 245 -3.52 -7.33 2.96
N ASP A 246 -3.12 -6.80 1.79
CA ASP A 246 -3.66 -7.11 0.47
C ASP A 246 -2.72 -7.96 -0.40
N GLY A 247 -1.52 -8.29 0.10
CA GLY A 247 -0.49 -9.06 -0.58
C GLY A 247 -0.04 -10.27 0.24
N ILE A 248 1.26 -10.33 0.55
CA ILE A 248 1.82 -11.35 1.45
C ILE A 248 1.51 -10.93 2.89
N TYR A 249 0.37 -11.42 3.41
CA TYR A 249 -0.11 -11.07 4.74
C TYR A 249 0.38 -12.02 5.84
N GLN A 250 1.08 -13.09 5.52
CA GLN A 250 1.60 -14.07 6.49
C GLN A 250 3.07 -14.37 6.19
N TYR A 251 3.91 -14.31 7.23
CA TYR A 251 5.33 -14.64 7.13
C TYR A 251 5.86 -15.19 8.46
N HIS A 252 7.02 -15.83 8.43
CA HIS A 252 7.64 -16.42 9.60
C HIS A 252 9.15 -16.14 9.63
N ILE A 253 9.70 -16.10 10.83
CA ILE A 253 11.12 -15.92 11.09
C ILE A 253 11.57 -17.11 11.94
N PRO A 254 12.45 -17.98 11.42
CA PRO A 254 13.02 -19.08 12.19
C PRO A 254 13.71 -18.59 13.46
N SER A 255 13.74 -19.44 14.49
CA SER A 255 14.52 -19.14 15.69
C SER A 255 16.00 -18.94 15.33
N ALA A 256 16.66 -17.99 15.98
CA ALA A 256 18.05 -17.57 15.73
C ALA A 256 18.33 -16.96 14.34
N ALA A 257 17.34 -16.78 13.48
CA ALA A 257 17.52 -16.03 12.23
C ALA A 257 17.57 -14.52 12.52
N TYR A 258 18.58 -13.83 11.98
CA TYR A 258 18.71 -12.38 12.09
C TYR A 258 17.86 -11.68 11.03
N HIS A 259 17.02 -10.76 11.48
CA HIS A 259 16.15 -10.01 10.60
C HIS A 259 15.93 -8.58 11.08
N ARG A 260 15.32 -7.76 10.23
CA ARG A 260 14.89 -6.39 10.52
C ARG A 260 13.61 -6.08 9.76
N THR A 261 12.55 -5.74 10.48
CA THR A 261 11.31 -5.23 9.89
C THR A 261 11.35 -3.70 9.81
N VAL A 262 11.15 -3.16 8.61
CA VAL A 262 11.10 -1.73 8.31
C VAL A 262 9.67 -1.31 7.99
N VAL A 263 9.19 -0.27 8.66
CA VAL A 263 7.88 0.36 8.45
C VAL A 263 8.12 1.84 8.19
N ASP A 264 7.45 2.41 7.20
CA ASP A 264 7.52 3.86 6.94
C ASP A 264 7.26 4.64 8.25
N PRO A 265 8.15 5.58 8.64
CA PRO A 265 8.03 6.31 9.91
C PRO A 265 6.72 7.11 10.06
N THR A 266 6.10 7.47 8.94
CA THR A 266 4.85 8.23 8.87
C THR A 266 3.61 7.34 8.78
N ALA A 267 3.78 6.06 8.46
CA ALA A 267 2.69 5.11 8.27
C ALA A 267 2.35 4.31 9.54
N PHE A 268 1.12 3.83 9.56
CA PHE A 268 0.61 2.82 10.48
C PHE A 268 0.89 1.42 9.94
N HIS A 269 1.26 0.50 10.83
CA HIS A 269 1.35 -0.92 10.54
C HIS A 269 0.94 -1.74 11.76
N SER A 270 0.30 -2.89 11.54
CA SER A 270 -0.08 -3.77 12.64
C SER A 270 -0.08 -5.23 12.26
N THR A 271 0.36 -6.08 13.19
CA THR A 271 0.46 -7.52 13.02
C THR A 271 -0.05 -8.26 14.25
N LEU A 272 -0.72 -9.39 14.02
CA LEU A 272 -0.83 -10.43 15.04
C LEU A 272 0.43 -11.28 14.96
N PHE A 273 1.02 -11.56 16.11
CA PHE A 273 2.34 -12.14 16.21
C PHE A 273 2.34 -13.27 17.24
N VAL A 274 2.99 -14.38 16.91
CA VAL A 274 3.22 -15.50 17.83
C VAL A 274 4.69 -15.86 17.94
N PHE A 275 5.17 -16.06 19.17
CA PHE A 275 6.37 -16.86 19.43
C PHE A 275 5.96 -18.27 19.84
N ASP A 276 6.53 -19.28 19.17
CA ASP A 276 6.25 -20.68 19.41
C ASP A 276 7.55 -21.48 19.56
N SER A 277 7.89 -21.82 20.80
CA SER A 277 9.15 -22.51 21.11
C SER A 277 9.11 -24.00 20.75
N SER A 278 7.92 -24.56 20.50
CA SER A 278 7.79 -25.96 20.05
C SER A 278 8.33 -26.16 18.62
N ARG A 279 8.43 -25.08 17.84
CA ARG A 279 8.99 -25.05 16.47
C ARG A 279 10.45 -24.59 16.42
N GLY A 280 11.10 -24.41 17.56
CA GLY A 280 12.51 -24.04 17.66
C GLY A 280 12.77 -23.08 18.82
N PHE A 281 13.83 -23.33 19.60
CA PHE A 281 14.23 -22.48 20.71
C PHE A 281 15.76 -22.40 20.88
N HIS A 282 16.31 -21.19 20.90
CA HIS A 282 17.73 -20.87 21.08
C HIS A 282 17.91 -19.85 22.19
N LYS A 283 18.74 -20.15 23.19
CA LYS A 283 18.89 -19.30 24.38
C LYS A 283 19.73 -18.06 24.14
N ASP A 284 20.86 -18.22 23.47
CA ASP A 284 21.88 -17.19 23.32
C ASP A 284 21.75 -16.49 21.95
N VAL A 285 20.63 -15.79 21.78
CA VAL A 285 20.39 -14.93 20.61
C VAL A 285 20.04 -13.52 21.07
N GLY A 286 20.43 -12.54 20.28
CA GLY A 286 20.41 -11.14 20.69
C GLY A 286 20.14 -10.17 19.56
N ALA A 287 20.52 -8.92 19.80
CA ALA A 287 20.52 -7.87 18.81
C ALA A 287 21.93 -7.66 18.28
N LEU A 288 22.06 -7.10 17.08
CA LEU A 288 23.31 -6.57 16.57
C LEU A 288 23.31 -5.06 16.76
N GLY A 289 24.48 -4.52 17.05
CA GLY A 289 24.64 -3.08 17.29
C GLY A 289 26.01 -2.56 16.85
N PRO A 290 26.27 -1.26 17.05
CA PRO A 290 27.54 -0.65 16.71
C PRO A 290 28.68 -1.33 17.46
N LYS A 291 29.77 -1.63 16.74
CA LYS A 291 30.88 -2.45 17.26
C LYS A 291 31.59 -1.88 18.49
N ASP A 292 31.55 -0.56 18.65
CA ASP A 292 32.24 0.17 19.73
C ASP A 292 31.29 0.63 20.86
N GLN A 293 30.01 0.27 20.79
CA GLN A 293 29.03 0.66 21.80
C GLN A 293 28.96 -0.37 22.93
N GLU A 294 29.06 0.05 24.18
CA GLU A 294 29.04 -0.87 25.32
C GLU A 294 27.64 -1.35 25.70
N SER A 295 26.65 -0.45 25.66
CA SER A 295 25.27 -0.81 25.95
C SER A 295 24.28 0.19 25.35
N TYR A 296 23.03 -0.25 25.27
CA TYR A 296 21.89 0.57 24.86
C TYR A 296 20.67 0.22 25.71
N THR A 297 20.02 1.22 26.29
CA THR A 297 18.80 1.02 27.08
C THR A 297 17.64 1.76 26.46
N GLN A 298 16.52 1.06 26.33
CA GLN A 298 15.31 1.61 25.76
C GLN A 298 14.14 1.61 26.75
N SER A 299 13.50 2.77 26.87
CA SER A 299 12.26 2.95 27.62
C SER A 299 11.09 2.31 26.90
N ARG A 300 10.20 1.66 27.65
CA ARG A 300 9.01 0.96 27.11
C ARG A 300 7.68 1.70 27.35
N ASP A 301 7.74 3.01 27.56
CA ASP A 301 6.56 3.85 27.80
C ASP A 301 5.59 3.81 26.61
N PRO A 302 4.33 3.38 26.81
CA PRO A 302 3.29 3.39 25.77
C PRO A 302 2.74 4.81 25.47
N ALA A 303 3.22 5.86 26.14
CA ALA A 303 2.81 7.26 25.95
C ALA A 303 1.28 7.44 26.10
N GLY A 304 0.69 6.77 27.09
CA GLY A 304 -0.75 6.86 27.39
C GLY A 304 -1.66 6.10 26.41
N ARG A 305 -1.14 5.36 25.43
CA ARG A 305 -1.95 4.56 24.51
C ARG A 305 -2.58 3.36 25.22
N THR A 306 -3.86 3.13 24.95
CA THR A 306 -4.63 2.01 25.48
C THR A 306 -4.85 0.93 24.43
N ALA A 307 -5.09 -0.31 24.86
CA ALA A 307 -5.37 -1.40 23.95
C ALA A 307 -6.61 -1.15 23.07
N ALA A 308 -7.65 -0.52 23.65
CA ALA A 308 -8.85 -0.10 22.93
C ALA A 308 -8.53 0.93 21.83
N SER A 309 -7.73 1.96 22.13
CA SER A 309 -7.36 2.98 21.13
C SER A 309 -6.58 2.39 19.96
N LEU A 310 -5.63 1.48 20.23
CA LEU A 310 -4.84 0.81 19.20
C LEU A 310 -5.70 -0.12 18.35
N ALA A 311 -6.61 -0.88 18.97
CA ALA A 311 -7.54 -1.74 18.24
C ALA A 311 -8.48 -0.95 17.33
N GLN A 312 -8.94 0.24 17.76
CA GLN A 312 -9.73 1.12 16.90
C GLN A 312 -8.91 1.67 15.74
N MET A 313 -7.65 2.08 15.96
CA MET A 313 -6.77 2.51 14.86
C MET A 313 -6.54 1.42 13.81
N VAL A 314 -6.24 0.18 14.24
CA VAL A 314 -6.14 -0.98 13.32
C VAL A 314 -7.42 -1.09 12.50
N ASN A 315 -8.59 -1.01 13.15
CA ASN A 315 -9.87 -1.14 12.47
C ASN A 315 -10.13 -0.03 11.45
N VAL A 316 -9.82 1.23 11.78
CA VAL A 316 -10.00 2.37 10.87
C VAL A 316 -9.09 2.25 9.66
N VAL A 317 -7.81 1.88 9.85
CA VAL A 317 -6.87 1.67 8.73
C VAL A 317 -7.34 0.52 7.84
N ARG A 318 -7.79 -0.60 8.41
CA ARG A 318 -8.36 -1.71 7.62
C ARG A 318 -9.55 -1.28 6.77
N ALA A 319 -10.47 -0.49 7.35
CA ALA A 319 -11.62 0.03 6.62
C ALA A 319 -11.19 0.97 5.49
N TRP A 320 -10.18 1.80 5.73
CA TRP A 320 -9.60 2.70 4.74
C TRP A 320 -8.92 1.94 3.60
N GLU A 321 -8.06 0.96 3.90
CA GLU A 321 -7.40 0.12 2.88
C GLU A 321 -8.42 -0.59 2.00
N LYS A 322 -9.47 -1.14 2.59
CA LYS A 322 -10.58 -1.75 1.85
C LYS A 322 -11.27 -0.75 0.92
N ALA A 323 -11.61 0.44 1.41
CA ALA A 323 -12.25 1.48 0.62
C ALA A 323 -11.34 1.99 -0.52
N MET A 324 -10.04 2.13 -0.26
CA MET A 324 -9.05 2.50 -1.27
C MET A 324 -8.91 1.42 -2.35
N ALA A 325 -8.79 0.15 -1.96
CA ALA A 325 -8.71 -0.97 -2.90
C ALA A 325 -9.98 -1.11 -3.76
N GLU A 326 -11.16 -0.94 -3.16
CA GLU A 326 -12.43 -0.88 -3.91
C GLU A 326 -12.43 0.28 -4.90
N GLY A 327 -12.01 1.47 -4.48
CA GLY A 327 -11.93 2.66 -5.33
C GLY A 327 -10.97 2.49 -6.50
N GLN A 328 -9.80 1.91 -6.26
CA GLN A 328 -8.79 1.59 -7.28
C GLN A 328 -9.28 0.54 -8.26
N ARG A 329 -9.95 -0.52 -7.78
CA ARG A 329 -10.56 -1.54 -8.66
C ARG A 329 -11.62 -0.93 -9.56
N TYR A 330 -12.54 -0.13 -9.00
CA TYR A 330 -13.54 0.56 -9.82
C TYR A 330 -12.90 1.52 -10.83
N ALA A 331 -11.83 2.22 -10.46
CA ALA A 331 -11.08 3.08 -11.38
C ALA A 331 -10.43 2.28 -12.53
N ALA A 332 -9.83 1.13 -12.22
CA ALA A 332 -9.26 0.24 -13.23
C ALA A 332 -10.32 -0.27 -14.22
N ASP A 333 -11.53 -0.55 -13.72
CA ASP A 333 -12.69 -0.95 -14.54
C ASP A 333 -13.39 0.26 -15.22
N SER A 334 -12.85 1.47 -15.12
CA SER A 334 -13.46 2.73 -15.61
C SER A 334 -14.86 3.02 -15.04
N ARG A 335 -15.19 2.46 -13.87
CA ARG A 335 -16.42 2.68 -13.11
C ARG A 335 -16.28 3.90 -12.18
N TRP A 336 -16.08 5.07 -12.78
CA TRP A 336 -15.64 6.29 -12.10
C TRP A 336 -16.54 6.76 -10.94
N GLU A 337 -17.87 6.64 -11.05
CA GLU A 337 -18.77 7.03 -9.96
C GLU A 337 -18.62 6.14 -8.72
N PHE A 338 -18.46 4.84 -8.91
CA PHE A 338 -18.24 3.90 -7.81
C PHE A 338 -16.86 4.11 -7.19
N SER A 339 -15.85 4.39 -8.01
CA SER A 339 -14.52 4.79 -7.55
C SER A 339 -14.58 6.04 -6.66
N MET A 340 -15.27 7.10 -7.12
CA MET A 340 -15.42 8.34 -6.36
C MET A 340 -16.08 8.11 -4.99
N ARG A 341 -17.18 7.33 -4.93
CA ARG A 341 -17.85 7.00 -3.65
C ARG A 341 -16.93 6.26 -2.68
N ALA A 342 -16.14 5.32 -3.19
CA ALA A 342 -15.21 4.55 -2.37
C ALA A 342 -14.08 5.44 -1.81
N PHE A 343 -13.50 6.33 -2.62
CA PHE A 343 -12.49 7.28 -2.16
C PHE A 343 -13.07 8.36 -1.23
N GLU A 344 -14.32 8.79 -1.42
CA GLU A 344 -15.02 9.65 -0.47
C GLU A 344 -15.22 8.98 0.88
N HIS A 345 -15.60 7.70 0.88
CA HIS A 345 -15.70 6.91 2.11
C HIS A 345 -14.34 6.80 2.81
N ALA A 346 -13.28 6.46 2.07
CA ALA A 346 -11.91 6.39 2.59
C ALA A 346 -11.49 7.73 3.22
N ARG A 347 -11.69 8.85 2.49
CA ARG A 347 -11.39 10.19 2.99
C ARG A 347 -12.17 10.51 4.28
N GLY A 348 -13.45 10.13 4.34
CA GLY A 348 -14.31 10.36 5.49
C GLY A 348 -13.86 9.64 6.77
N LEU A 349 -13.20 8.48 6.66
CA LEU A 349 -12.72 7.71 7.82
C LEU A 349 -11.65 8.45 8.64
N PHE A 350 -10.87 9.32 7.99
CA PHE A 350 -9.83 10.12 8.65
C PHE A 350 -10.19 11.60 8.79
N HIS A 351 -11.37 12.00 8.33
CA HIS A 351 -11.83 13.37 8.49
C HIS A 351 -12.07 13.67 9.98
N ASN A 352 -11.29 14.59 10.55
CA ASN A 352 -11.29 14.94 11.98
C ASN A 352 -10.96 13.78 12.95
N TYR A 353 -10.30 12.71 12.48
CA TYR A 353 -9.89 11.62 13.36
C TYR A 353 -8.57 11.93 14.08
N ASN A 354 -8.67 12.76 15.13
CA ASN A 354 -7.51 13.32 15.84
C ASN A 354 -6.70 12.31 16.67
N GLU A 355 -7.24 11.12 16.93
CA GLU A 355 -6.52 10.11 17.73
C GLU A 355 -5.37 9.44 16.98
N MET A 356 -5.47 9.38 15.64
CA MET A 356 -4.47 8.75 14.77
C MET A 356 -3.30 9.70 14.47
N PRO A 357 -2.06 9.32 14.80
CA PRO A 357 -0.86 10.02 14.32
C PRO A 357 -0.83 10.05 12.79
N ASN A 358 -0.55 11.23 12.23
CA ASN A 358 -0.54 11.48 10.78
C ASN A 358 -1.85 11.09 10.06
N ALA A 359 -3.02 11.28 10.69
CA ALA A 359 -4.31 11.11 10.02
C ALA A 359 -4.41 11.88 8.69
N SER A 360 -3.75 13.05 8.60
CA SER A 360 -3.68 13.86 7.37
C SER A 360 -3.06 13.11 6.20
N ARG A 361 -2.13 12.18 6.43
CA ARG A 361 -1.54 11.36 5.35
C ARG A 361 -2.63 10.53 4.65
N TYR A 362 -3.43 9.80 5.43
CA TYR A 362 -4.49 8.94 4.90
C TYR A 362 -5.63 9.73 4.25
N HIS A 363 -6.00 10.86 4.86
CA HIS A 363 -6.96 11.79 4.26
C HIS A 363 -6.42 12.37 2.94
N GLY A 364 -5.14 12.75 2.90
CA GLY A 364 -4.47 13.33 1.74
C GLY A 364 -4.35 12.34 0.59
N ILE A 365 -4.01 11.09 0.87
CA ILE A 365 -3.97 10.03 -0.16
C ILE A 365 -5.36 9.85 -0.79
N ALA A 366 -6.42 9.68 0.01
CA ALA A 366 -7.79 9.55 -0.53
C ALA A 366 -8.25 10.81 -1.28
N THR A 367 -7.85 12.00 -0.81
CA THR A 367 -8.13 13.28 -1.47
C THR A 367 -7.44 13.39 -2.83
N GLY A 368 -6.20 12.91 -2.95
CA GLY A 368 -5.48 12.90 -4.21
C GLY A 368 -6.09 11.95 -5.24
N GLU A 369 -6.58 10.78 -4.81
CA GLU A 369 -7.34 9.87 -5.67
C GLU A 369 -8.67 10.48 -6.16
N LEU A 370 -9.37 11.24 -5.31
CA LEU A 370 -10.53 12.02 -5.76
C LEU A 370 -10.14 13.10 -6.77
N GLY A 371 -8.98 13.74 -6.60
CA GLY A 371 -8.43 14.68 -7.57
C GLY A 371 -8.17 14.04 -8.93
N LYS A 372 -7.49 12.88 -8.94
CA LYS A 372 -7.26 12.05 -10.13
C LYS A 372 -8.56 11.68 -10.83
N THR A 373 -9.56 11.24 -10.06
CA THR A 373 -10.87 10.85 -10.58
C THR A 373 -11.60 12.05 -11.19
N ASN A 374 -11.60 13.22 -10.54
CA ASN A 374 -12.21 14.43 -11.08
C ASN A 374 -11.52 14.91 -12.37
N ARG A 375 -10.20 14.75 -12.49
CA ARG A 375 -9.50 15.04 -13.75
C ARG A 375 -9.99 14.14 -14.89
N ARG A 376 -10.27 12.86 -14.62
CA ARG A 376 -10.83 11.93 -15.63
C ARG A 376 -12.23 12.32 -16.09
N PHE A 377 -12.98 13.08 -15.28
CA PHE A 377 -14.27 13.68 -15.65
C PHE A 377 -14.14 15.06 -16.33
N GLY A 378 -12.93 15.53 -16.65
CA GLY A 378 -12.72 16.88 -17.17
C GLY A 378 -12.97 18.01 -16.14
N ARG A 379 -13.21 17.69 -14.87
CA ARG A 379 -13.52 18.66 -13.80
C ARG A 379 -12.24 19.28 -13.24
N TYR A 380 -11.48 19.97 -14.09
CA TYR A 380 -10.11 20.43 -13.81
C TYR A 380 -9.99 21.34 -12.59
N LYS A 381 -10.90 22.30 -12.41
CA LYS A 381 -10.89 23.19 -11.22
C LYS A 381 -11.06 22.42 -9.90
N VAL A 382 -11.96 21.44 -9.88
CA VAL A 382 -12.19 20.58 -8.70
C VAL A 382 -10.99 19.66 -8.47
N ALA A 383 -10.47 19.07 -9.55
CA ALA A 383 -9.29 18.21 -9.51
C ALA A 383 -8.07 18.95 -8.94
N GLU A 384 -7.78 20.16 -9.42
CA GLU A 384 -6.67 20.98 -8.92
C GLU A 384 -6.80 21.28 -7.43
N ALA A 385 -7.99 21.71 -6.98
CA ALA A 385 -8.23 22.03 -5.57
C ALA A 385 -8.00 20.82 -4.65
N LEU A 386 -8.51 19.65 -5.06
CA LEU A 386 -8.30 18.39 -4.33
C LEU A 386 -6.82 17.99 -4.31
N LEU A 387 -6.14 17.99 -5.46
CA LEU A 387 -4.74 17.59 -5.54
C LEU A 387 -3.82 18.52 -4.74
N ARG A 388 -4.05 19.84 -4.79
CA ARG A 388 -3.28 20.79 -3.96
C ARG A 388 -3.52 20.59 -2.47
N THR A 389 -4.74 20.23 -2.08
CA THR A 389 -5.06 19.86 -0.69
C THR A 389 -4.31 18.59 -0.29
N ALA A 390 -4.32 17.57 -1.15
CA ALA A 390 -3.60 16.32 -0.92
C ALA A 390 -2.09 16.54 -0.73
N VAL A 391 -1.44 17.32 -1.61
CA VAL A 391 -0.02 17.68 -1.48
C VAL A 391 0.24 18.42 -0.17
N LYS A 392 -0.62 19.36 0.23
CA LYS A 392 -0.46 20.08 1.50
C LYS A 392 -0.55 19.15 2.71
N GLU A 393 -1.42 18.16 2.67
CA GLU A 393 -1.61 17.19 3.76
C GLU A 393 -0.48 16.15 3.85
N LEU A 394 0.17 15.86 2.72
CA LEU A 394 1.37 15.01 2.64
C LEU A 394 2.66 15.75 2.98
N GLY A 395 2.78 17.03 2.60
CA GLY A 395 3.98 17.86 2.71
C GLY A 395 4.37 18.30 4.13
N GLY A 396 3.74 17.74 5.16
CA GLY A 396 4.13 17.95 6.56
C GLY A 396 5.40 17.19 6.98
N HIS A 397 5.99 16.41 6.08
CA HIS A 397 7.14 15.56 6.36
C HIS A 397 8.37 16.03 5.58
N ASN A 398 9.55 16.02 6.21
CA ASN A 398 10.83 16.47 5.60
C ASN A 398 11.38 15.54 4.49
N ARG A 399 10.59 14.57 4.01
CA ARG A 399 11.01 13.58 3.01
C ARG A 399 9.94 13.48 1.92
N PRO A 400 10.33 13.47 0.63
CA PRO A 400 9.39 13.25 -0.46
C PRO A 400 8.70 11.88 -0.32
N SER A 401 7.45 11.81 -0.76
CA SER A 401 6.71 10.54 -0.88
C SER A 401 6.34 10.25 -2.33
N LEU A 402 6.12 8.97 -2.66
CA LEU A 402 5.69 8.54 -3.99
C LEU A 402 4.34 9.18 -4.36
N GLU A 403 3.42 9.27 -3.39
CA GLU A 403 2.10 9.86 -3.63
C GLU A 403 2.19 11.37 -3.93
N GLU A 404 3.06 12.10 -3.23
CA GLU A 404 3.25 13.52 -3.47
C GLU A 404 3.89 13.79 -4.85
N ALA A 405 4.86 12.96 -5.26
CA ALA A 405 5.43 13.03 -6.62
C ALA A 405 4.34 12.80 -7.68
N GLU A 406 3.50 11.77 -7.50
CA GLU A 406 2.39 11.49 -8.40
C GLU A 406 1.40 12.66 -8.48
N TYR A 407 1.00 13.24 -7.34
CA TYR A 407 0.04 14.34 -7.31
C TYR A 407 0.58 15.62 -7.92
N HIS A 408 1.88 15.91 -7.79
CA HIS A 408 2.51 16.97 -8.57
C HIS A 408 2.41 16.73 -10.09
N GLY A 409 2.57 15.48 -10.53
CA GLY A 409 2.35 15.11 -11.93
C GLY A 409 0.91 15.29 -12.39
N GLU A 410 -0.07 14.92 -11.56
CA GLU A 410 -1.49 15.12 -11.86
C GLU A 410 -1.86 16.60 -11.91
N ILE A 411 -1.36 17.41 -10.96
CA ILE A 411 -1.53 18.88 -10.98
C ILE A 411 -0.95 19.45 -12.27
N GLY A 412 0.26 19.03 -12.66
CA GLY A 412 0.88 19.49 -13.90
C GLY A 412 0.02 19.15 -15.13
N VAL A 413 -0.60 17.97 -15.19
CA VAL A 413 -1.50 17.61 -16.30
C VAL A 413 -2.74 18.49 -16.33
N VAL A 414 -3.37 18.72 -15.17
CA VAL A 414 -4.54 19.61 -15.05
C VAL A 414 -4.19 21.02 -15.54
N LEU A 415 -3.09 21.57 -15.05
CA LEU A 415 -2.62 22.91 -15.43
C LEU A 415 -2.31 23.01 -16.92
N ARG A 416 -1.68 21.97 -17.49
CA ARG A 416 -1.38 21.90 -18.93
C ARG A 416 -2.65 21.87 -19.79
N HIS A 417 -3.69 21.18 -19.35
CA HIS A 417 -4.97 21.14 -20.08
C HIS A 417 -5.74 22.47 -20.00
N GLU A 418 -5.57 23.21 -18.89
CA GLU A 418 -6.06 24.59 -18.72
C GLU A 418 -5.11 25.66 -19.31
N ASP A 419 -4.11 25.25 -20.11
CA ASP A 419 -3.12 26.13 -20.78
C ASP A 419 -2.26 27.00 -19.82
N ARG A 420 -2.18 26.63 -18.54
CA ARG A 420 -1.32 27.26 -17.52
C ARG A 420 0.08 26.64 -17.54
N LEU A 421 0.76 26.78 -18.68
CA LEU A 421 2.00 26.06 -19.00
C LEU A 421 3.15 26.32 -18.01
N GLU A 422 3.27 27.55 -17.50
CA GLU A 422 4.31 27.97 -16.55
C GLU A 422 4.21 27.19 -15.22
N GLU A 423 2.99 27.09 -14.69
CA GLU A 423 2.72 26.35 -13.46
C GLU A 423 2.81 24.83 -13.69
N ALA A 424 2.44 24.37 -14.89
CA ALA A 424 2.59 22.96 -15.28
C ALA A 424 4.07 22.56 -15.32
N GLU A 425 4.94 23.37 -15.93
CA GLU A 425 6.40 23.18 -15.95
C GLU A 425 6.96 23.08 -14.53
N LEU A 426 6.59 24.00 -13.64
CA LEU A 426 7.01 23.95 -12.24
C LEU A 426 6.57 22.67 -11.53
N SER A 427 5.37 22.18 -11.84
CA SER A 427 4.81 20.96 -11.25
C SER A 427 5.52 19.69 -11.74
N PHE A 428 5.79 19.58 -13.05
CA PHE A 428 6.55 18.46 -13.59
C PHE A 428 8.02 18.47 -13.16
N ALA A 429 8.63 19.64 -13.03
CA ALA A 429 9.99 19.77 -12.50
C ALA A 429 10.07 19.31 -11.02
N LYS A 430 9.03 19.59 -10.22
CA LYS A 430 8.92 19.05 -8.85
C LYS A 430 8.74 17.54 -8.84
N GLN A 431 7.81 17.01 -9.63
CA GLN A 431 7.61 15.56 -9.78
C GLN A 431 8.93 14.85 -10.13
N TYR A 432 9.66 15.36 -11.14
CA TYR A 432 10.93 14.76 -11.57
C TYR A 432 11.97 14.74 -10.45
N ARG A 433 12.19 15.88 -9.77
CA ARG A 433 13.15 15.99 -8.67
C ARG A 433 12.82 15.04 -7.51
N MET A 434 11.53 14.92 -7.16
CA MET A 434 11.10 14.00 -6.10
C MET A 434 11.28 12.54 -6.53
N ALA A 435 10.89 12.20 -7.75
CA ALA A 435 11.06 10.85 -8.29
C ALA A 435 12.54 10.45 -8.36
N GLU A 436 13.43 11.38 -8.73
CA GLU A 436 14.88 11.17 -8.71
C GLU A 436 15.41 10.88 -7.30
N GLN A 437 14.99 11.67 -6.30
CA GLN A 437 15.34 11.44 -4.88
C GLN A 437 14.84 10.08 -4.35
N LEU A 438 13.73 9.59 -4.89
CA LEU A 438 13.12 8.31 -4.54
C LEU A 438 13.65 7.13 -5.37
N GLY A 439 14.44 7.37 -6.42
CA GLY A 439 14.83 6.34 -7.39
C GLY A 439 13.68 5.81 -8.26
N ASP A 440 12.56 6.52 -8.34
CA ASP A 440 11.34 6.11 -9.05
C ASP A 440 11.43 6.44 -10.55
N GLN A 441 12.05 5.52 -11.31
CA GLN A 441 12.17 5.62 -12.77
C GLN A 441 10.80 5.78 -13.47
N PRO A 442 9.73 5.06 -13.08
CA PRO A 442 8.40 5.30 -13.64
C PRO A 442 7.91 6.75 -13.53
N GLN A 443 8.00 7.39 -12.36
CA GLN A 443 7.55 8.77 -12.20
C GLN A 443 8.46 9.78 -12.92
N MET A 444 9.77 9.52 -13.00
CA MET A 444 10.69 10.30 -13.84
C MET A 444 10.29 10.25 -15.32
N CYS A 445 9.98 9.05 -15.83
CA CYS A 445 9.51 8.82 -17.21
C CYS A 445 8.23 9.62 -17.50
N ARG A 446 7.27 9.56 -16.56
CA ARG A 446 6.01 10.30 -16.64
C ARG A 446 6.24 11.81 -16.69
N ALA A 447 7.06 12.34 -15.79
CA ALA A 447 7.37 13.76 -15.69
C ALA A 447 8.00 14.29 -16.98
N LEU A 448 9.05 13.62 -17.50
CA LEU A 448 9.75 14.01 -18.72
C LEU A 448 8.81 14.10 -19.92
N GLY A 449 7.90 13.13 -20.08
CA GLY A 449 6.98 13.15 -21.21
C GLY A 449 5.94 14.25 -21.17
N ASN A 450 5.51 14.67 -19.98
CA ASN A 450 4.57 15.76 -19.86
C ASN A 450 5.27 17.13 -19.92
N TRP A 451 6.46 17.23 -19.35
CA TRP A 451 7.30 18.43 -19.49
C TRP A 451 7.70 18.67 -20.95
N GLY A 452 8.03 17.60 -21.69
CA GLY A 452 8.29 17.70 -23.13
C GLY A 452 7.11 18.29 -23.90
N MET A 453 5.88 17.93 -23.51
CA MET A 453 4.68 18.53 -24.12
C MET A 453 4.45 19.97 -23.72
N VAL A 454 4.78 20.38 -22.48
CA VAL A 454 4.74 21.79 -22.08
C VAL A 454 5.70 22.62 -22.95
N ASN A 455 6.91 22.12 -23.18
CA ASN A 455 7.89 22.75 -24.06
C ASN A 455 7.41 22.81 -25.53
N TYR A 456 6.78 21.73 -26.03
CA TYR A 456 6.15 21.73 -27.35
C TYR A 456 5.04 22.79 -27.47
N GLN A 457 4.14 22.89 -26.48
CA GLN A 457 3.05 23.87 -26.46
C GLN A 457 3.58 25.31 -26.37
N TYR A 458 4.61 25.55 -25.55
CA TYR A 458 5.30 26.85 -25.51
C TYR A 458 5.91 27.23 -26.86
N PHE A 459 6.50 26.26 -27.57
CA PHE A 459 6.98 26.49 -28.92
C PHE A 459 5.85 26.87 -29.88
N LEU A 460 4.67 26.24 -29.77
CA LEU A 460 3.52 26.63 -30.60
C LEU A 460 3.08 28.08 -30.37
N GLN A 461 3.14 28.55 -29.11
CA GLN A 461 2.75 29.92 -28.73
C GLN A 461 3.81 30.95 -29.13
N ASN A 462 5.09 30.68 -28.85
CA ASN A 462 6.16 31.69 -28.87
C ASN A 462 7.21 31.48 -29.95
N ARG A 463 7.20 30.31 -30.63
CA ARG A 463 8.16 29.92 -31.68
C ARG A 463 9.63 29.93 -31.24
N ASP A 464 9.90 29.74 -29.95
CA ASP A 464 11.25 29.65 -29.38
C ASP A 464 11.94 28.32 -29.75
N PRO A 465 13.02 28.33 -30.56
CA PRO A 465 13.71 27.11 -30.97
C PRO A 465 14.29 26.27 -29.82
N GLU A 466 14.65 26.89 -28.69
CA GLU A 466 15.18 26.14 -27.55
C GLU A 466 14.09 25.31 -26.88
N ARG A 467 12.83 25.76 -26.92
CA ARG A 467 11.69 25.00 -26.40
C ARG A 467 11.45 23.74 -27.22
N ILE A 468 11.48 23.81 -28.55
CA ILE A 468 11.27 22.59 -29.36
C ILE A 468 12.44 21.61 -29.21
N LYS A 469 13.68 22.10 -29.07
CA LYS A 469 14.84 21.26 -28.78
C LYS A 469 14.70 20.54 -27.43
N ALA A 470 14.35 21.27 -26.38
CA ALA A 470 14.10 20.69 -25.05
C ALA A 470 12.96 19.66 -25.07
N ALA A 471 11.89 19.91 -25.83
CA ALA A 471 10.79 18.96 -26.00
C ALA A 471 11.28 17.63 -26.60
N VAL A 472 12.07 17.68 -27.68
CA VAL A 472 12.65 16.50 -28.33
C VAL A 472 13.57 15.73 -27.37
N GLU A 473 14.46 16.42 -26.67
CA GLU A 473 15.39 15.81 -25.71
C GLU A 473 14.65 15.07 -24.58
N GLN A 474 13.64 15.72 -23.98
CA GLN A 474 12.85 15.14 -22.89
C GLN A 474 11.99 13.96 -23.36
N LEU A 475 11.39 14.05 -24.55
CA LEU A 475 10.57 12.97 -25.12
C LEU A 475 11.44 11.76 -25.53
N LEU A 476 12.64 11.98 -26.07
CA LEU A 476 13.60 10.90 -26.32
C LEU A 476 14.01 10.21 -25.02
N ALA A 477 14.34 10.98 -23.97
CA ALA A 477 14.67 10.42 -22.66
C ALA A 477 13.50 9.59 -22.08
N ARG A 478 12.26 10.07 -22.22
CA ARG A 478 11.06 9.29 -21.85
C ARG A 478 10.99 7.94 -22.59
N VAL A 479 11.15 7.95 -23.91
CA VAL A 479 11.10 6.72 -24.73
C VAL A 479 12.17 5.73 -24.27
N GLN A 480 13.40 6.20 -24.03
CA GLN A 480 14.49 5.36 -23.54
C GLN A 480 14.20 4.75 -22.17
N ILE A 481 13.65 5.52 -21.23
CA ILE A 481 13.27 4.99 -19.91
C ILE A 481 12.13 3.98 -20.04
N ALA A 482 11.10 4.27 -20.84
CA ALA A 482 9.98 3.35 -21.07
C ALA A 482 10.45 2.01 -21.66
N GLN A 483 11.42 2.04 -22.59
CA GLN A 483 12.04 0.83 -23.15
C GLN A 483 12.80 0.02 -22.09
N LYS A 484 13.61 0.69 -21.25
CA LYS A 484 14.32 0.04 -20.14
C LYS A 484 13.37 -0.62 -19.14
N LEU A 485 12.22 0.01 -18.89
CA LEU A 485 11.16 -0.52 -18.02
C LEU A 485 10.30 -1.60 -18.70
N GLY A 486 10.45 -1.84 -20.02
CA GLY A 486 9.57 -2.71 -20.79
C GLY A 486 8.13 -2.19 -20.93
N HIS A 487 7.89 -0.90 -20.65
CA HIS A 487 6.56 -0.31 -20.56
C HIS A 487 6.05 0.18 -21.94
N ARG A 488 5.65 -0.76 -22.80
CA ARG A 488 5.26 -0.51 -24.21
C ARG A 488 4.21 0.59 -24.42
N LEU A 489 3.22 0.71 -23.53
CA LEU A 489 2.21 1.76 -23.60
C LEU A 489 2.83 3.17 -23.51
N TRP A 490 3.80 3.35 -22.62
CA TRP A 490 4.44 4.65 -22.39
C TRP A 490 5.45 4.98 -23.48
N GLU A 491 6.09 3.95 -24.03
CA GLU A 491 6.92 4.07 -25.23
C GLU A 491 6.08 4.56 -26.42
N SER A 492 4.93 3.93 -26.69
CA SER A 492 4.00 4.35 -27.76
C SER A 492 3.53 5.80 -27.57
N ILE A 493 3.16 6.21 -26.36
CA ILE A 493 2.78 7.60 -26.06
C ILE A 493 3.96 8.56 -26.29
N GLY A 494 5.17 8.19 -25.85
CA GLY A 494 6.38 9.00 -26.04
C GLY A 494 6.71 9.21 -27.52
N LEU A 495 6.66 8.15 -28.31
CA LEU A 495 6.88 8.19 -29.76
C LEU A 495 5.79 9.02 -30.46
N SER A 496 4.51 8.81 -30.12
CA SER A 496 3.40 9.61 -30.64
C SER A 496 3.65 11.12 -30.47
N ARG A 497 4.04 11.52 -29.26
CA ARG A 497 4.37 12.92 -28.94
C ARG A 497 5.62 13.42 -29.65
N LEU A 498 6.64 12.59 -29.78
CA LEU A 498 7.88 12.94 -30.49
C LEU A 498 7.61 13.17 -32.00
N SER A 499 6.65 12.44 -32.59
CA SER A 499 6.24 12.65 -33.97
C SER A 499 5.66 14.05 -34.22
N LEU A 500 4.99 14.65 -33.23
CA LEU A 500 4.52 16.05 -33.31
C LEU A 500 5.69 17.03 -33.43
N CYS A 501 6.74 16.82 -32.64
CA CYS A 501 7.95 17.64 -32.68
C CYS A 501 8.66 17.53 -34.03
N TYR A 502 8.80 16.32 -34.58
CA TYR A 502 9.42 16.13 -35.89
C TYR A 502 8.57 16.67 -37.04
N THR A 503 7.24 16.58 -36.93
CA THR A 503 6.32 17.14 -37.93
C THR A 503 6.51 18.64 -38.04
N ILE A 504 6.56 19.36 -36.92
CA ILE A 504 6.70 20.82 -36.94
C ILE A 504 8.11 21.29 -37.34
N GLN A 505 9.11 20.42 -37.17
CA GLN A 505 10.47 20.64 -37.67
C GLN A 505 10.66 20.22 -39.13
N LEU A 506 9.60 19.72 -39.79
CA LEU A 506 9.64 19.20 -41.17
C LEU A 506 10.67 18.07 -41.36
N GLN A 507 10.89 17.25 -40.32
CA GLN A 507 11.75 16.07 -40.39
C GLN A 507 10.93 14.85 -40.81
N GLU A 508 10.58 14.77 -42.09
CA GLU A 508 9.63 13.81 -42.66
C GLU A 508 9.90 12.36 -42.25
N ALA A 509 11.11 11.85 -42.50
CA ALA A 509 11.48 10.48 -42.20
C ALA A 509 11.38 10.14 -40.70
N MET A 510 11.81 11.07 -39.84
CA MET A 510 11.76 10.88 -38.39
C MET A 510 10.32 10.92 -37.87
N ALA A 511 9.50 11.84 -38.37
CA ALA A 511 8.09 11.94 -38.02
C ALA A 511 7.33 10.66 -38.42
N ALA A 512 7.53 10.18 -39.64
CA ALA A 512 6.90 8.96 -40.15
C ALA A 512 7.32 7.70 -39.39
N ASP A 513 8.63 7.47 -39.20
CA ASP A 513 9.13 6.31 -38.45
C ASP A 513 8.56 6.29 -37.03
N THR A 514 8.65 7.43 -36.34
CA THR A 514 8.23 7.54 -34.96
C THR A 514 6.72 7.34 -34.80
N ALA A 515 5.89 7.98 -35.65
CA ALA A 515 4.44 7.82 -35.61
C ALA A 515 3.99 6.40 -35.97
N LEU A 516 4.58 5.80 -37.00
CA LEU A 516 4.26 4.44 -37.42
C LEU A 516 4.65 3.40 -36.35
N ARG A 517 5.82 3.55 -35.72
CA ARG A 517 6.24 2.70 -34.60
C ARG A 517 5.34 2.85 -33.39
N ALA A 518 4.92 4.09 -33.07
CA ALA A 518 3.98 4.34 -31.99
C ALA A 518 2.66 3.57 -32.19
N LEU A 519 2.09 3.66 -33.40
CA LEU A 519 0.88 2.95 -33.79
C LEU A 519 1.08 1.43 -33.77
N GLY A 520 2.21 0.95 -34.30
CA GLY A 520 2.56 -0.48 -34.27
C GLY A 520 2.62 -1.04 -32.85
N LEU A 521 3.23 -0.32 -31.91
CA LEU A 521 3.26 -0.69 -30.50
C LEU A 521 1.86 -0.72 -29.89
N ALA A 522 1.04 0.31 -30.13
CA ALA A 522 -0.33 0.39 -29.60
C ALA A 522 -1.20 -0.77 -30.09
N LEU A 523 -1.07 -1.17 -31.36
CA LEU A 523 -1.82 -2.27 -31.96
C LEU A 523 -1.32 -3.66 -31.52
N ALA A 524 -0.02 -3.80 -31.21
CA ALA A 524 0.59 -5.08 -30.84
C ALA A 524 0.40 -5.48 -29.36
N MET A 525 -0.24 -4.63 -28.54
CA MET A 525 -0.52 -4.94 -27.14
C MET A 525 -1.62 -6.01 -27.00
N SER A 526 -1.44 -6.94 -26.07
CA SER A 526 -2.44 -7.99 -25.78
C SER A 526 -3.75 -7.42 -25.26
N VAL A 527 -3.67 -6.38 -24.44
CA VAL A 527 -4.80 -5.55 -24.01
C VAL A 527 -4.56 -4.16 -24.59
N ARG A 528 -5.37 -3.77 -25.58
CA ARG A 528 -5.26 -2.48 -26.26
C ARG A 528 -5.99 -1.40 -25.46
N ASP A 529 -5.31 -0.29 -25.20
CA ASP A 529 -5.98 0.93 -24.77
C ASP A 529 -6.58 1.64 -26.00
N PRO A 530 -7.92 1.71 -26.11
CA PRO A 530 -8.56 2.24 -27.31
C PRO A 530 -8.31 3.75 -27.51
N VAL A 531 -8.08 4.51 -26.43
CA VAL A 531 -7.75 5.93 -26.51
C VAL A 531 -6.34 6.11 -27.06
N VAL A 532 -5.38 5.30 -26.59
CA VAL A 532 -3.99 5.37 -27.09
C VAL A 532 -3.91 4.94 -28.56
N VAL A 533 -4.60 3.87 -28.96
CA VAL A 533 -4.66 3.47 -30.38
C VAL A 533 -5.22 4.60 -31.25
N ALA A 534 -6.35 5.19 -30.85
CA ALA A 534 -6.98 6.29 -31.57
C ALA A 534 -6.05 7.50 -31.70
N LEU A 535 -5.37 7.91 -30.62
CA LEU A 535 -4.41 9.03 -30.67
C LEU A 535 -3.17 8.70 -31.52
N SER A 536 -2.64 7.48 -31.45
CA SER A 536 -1.52 7.08 -32.31
C SER A 536 -1.91 7.06 -33.80
N ARG A 537 -3.14 6.64 -34.12
CA ARG A 537 -3.68 6.74 -35.48
C ARG A 537 -3.79 8.19 -35.93
N PHE A 538 -4.35 9.07 -35.09
CA PHE A 538 -4.42 10.49 -35.38
C PHE A 538 -3.05 11.07 -35.74
N PHE A 539 -2.04 10.87 -34.90
CA PHE A 539 -0.72 11.43 -35.16
C PHE A 539 -0.05 10.85 -36.41
N TYR A 540 -0.25 9.56 -36.70
CA TYR A 540 0.23 8.99 -37.96
C TYR A 540 -0.51 9.55 -39.19
N GLY A 541 -1.84 9.65 -39.12
CA GLY A 541 -2.66 10.27 -40.16
C GLY A 541 -2.25 11.72 -40.43
N ARG A 542 -1.95 12.47 -39.37
CA ARG A 542 -1.46 13.84 -39.46
C ARG A 542 -0.14 13.93 -40.22
N VAL A 543 0.81 13.03 -39.95
CA VAL A 543 2.09 12.97 -40.70
C VAL A 543 1.84 12.70 -42.19
N LEU A 544 0.98 11.73 -42.51
CA LEU A 544 0.62 11.38 -43.89
C LEU A 544 -0.01 12.58 -44.63
N GLN A 545 -0.91 13.30 -43.96
CA GLN A 545 -1.58 14.46 -44.54
C GLN A 545 -0.63 15.65 -44.71
N GLN A 546 0.14 16.00 -43.69
CA GLN A 546 0.90 17.26 -43.63
C GLN A 546 2.26 17.19 -44.33
N LEU A 547 2.94 16.04 -44.30
CA LEU A 547 4.30 15.90 -44.85
C LEU A 547 4.31 15.13 -46.18
N TYR A 548 3.42 14.17 -46.36
CA TYR A 548 3.39 13.33 -47.56
C TYR A 548 2.27 13.68 -48.54
N ALA A 549 1.35 14.58 -48.16
CA ALA A 549 0.18 14.94 -48.96
C ALA A 549 -0.64 13.72 -49.42
N LEU A 550 -0.84 12.76 -48.51
CA LEU A 550 -1.60 11.51 -48.72
C LEU A 550 -2.95 11.56 -47.96
N PRO A 551 -3.96 12.32 -48.45
CA PRO A 551 -5.20 12.55 -47.72
C PRO A 551 -6.07 11.29 -47.55
N ASP A 552 -6.05 10.38 -48.53
CA ASP A 552 -6.86 9.15 -48.46
C ASP A 552 -6.28 8.15 -47.43
N GLU A 553 -4.96 8.04 -47.35
CA GLU A 553 -4.25 7.28 -46.32
C GLU A 553 -4.46 7.88 -44.93
N ALA A 554 -4.43 9.22 -44.83
CA ALA A 554 -4.69 9.94 -43.59
C ALA A 554 -6.12 9.73 -43.10
N MET A 555 -7.10 9.83 -44.00
CA MET A 555 -8.52 9.60 -43.69
C MET A 555 -8.75 8.19 -43.13
N ARG A 556 -8.07 7.16 -43.67
CA ARG A 556 -8.12 5.79 -43.12
C ARG A 556 -7.58 5.67 -41.69
N GLN A 557 -6.74 6.61 -41.24
CA GLN A 557 -6.30 6.68 -39.84
C GLN A 557 -7.27 7.50 -38.98
N PHE A 558 -7.83 8.57 -39.54
CA PHE A 558 -8.78 9.43 -38.85
C PHE A 558 -10.14 8.76 -38.60
N ASP A 559 -10.60 7.95 -39.56
CA ASP A 559 -11.78 7.09 -39.46
C ASP A 559 -11.38 5.62 -39.63
N PRO A 560 -10.86 4.98 -38.56
CA PRO A 560 -10.48 3.58 -38.62
C PRO A 560 -11.69 2.67 -38.78
N PRO A 561 -11.51 1.39 -39.16
CA PRO A 561 -12.64 0.47 -39.36
C PRO A 561 -13.57 0.33 -38.15
N ALA A 562 -14.81 -0.11 -38.38
CA ALA A 562 -15.89 -0.13 -37.37
C ALA A 562 -15.66 -1.09 -36.19
N ASP A 563 -14.74 -2.05 -36.33
CA ASP A 563 -14.33 -2.94 -35.24
C ASP A 563 -13.42 -2.26 -34.20
N GLU A 564 -12.95 -1.03 -34.47
CA GLU A 564 -12.26 -0.21 -33.48
C GLU A 564 -13.24 0.56 -32.59
N ALA A 565 -13.10 0.33 -31.28
CA ALA A 565 -14.01 0.83 -30.27
C ALA A 565 -13.92 2.35 -30.00
N CYS A 566 -12.92 3.07 -30.51
CA CYS A 566 -12.74 4.51 -30.26
C CYS A 566 -12.10 5.19 -31.46
N THR A 567 -12.72 6.27 -31.96
CA THR A 567 -12.14 7.10 -33.02
C THR A 567 -11.22 8.19 -32.43
N PRO A 568 -10.30 8.74 -33.23
CA PRO A 568 -9.55 9.95 -32.90
C PRO A 568 -10.41 11.09 -32.32
N ALA A 569 -11.54 11.41 -32.95
CA ALA A 569 -12.44 12.48 -32.48
C ALA A 569 -13.00 12.19 -31.07
N ILE A 570 -13.40 10.94 -30.81
CA ILE A 570 -13.86 10.50 -29.48
C ILE A 570 -12.73 10.61 -28.45
N ALA A 571 -11.52 10.15 -28.80
CA ALA A 571 -10.37 10.18 -27.92
C ALA A 571 -9.99 11.60 -27.49
N LEU A 572 -10.00 12.57 -28.42
CA LEU A 572 -9.75 13.97 -28.11
C LEU A 572 -10.83 14.59 -27.21
N CYS A 573 -12.11 14.22 -27.41
CA CYS A 573 -13.21 14.71 -26.57
C CYS A 573 -13.22 14.10 -25.16
N LYS A 574 -12.61 12.92 -24.95
CA LYS A 574 -12.45 12.29 -23.63
C LYS A 574 -11.48 13.04 -22.71
N GLU A 575 -10.51 13.75 -23.27
CA GLU A 575 -9.52 14.55 -22.51
C GLU A 575 -9.50 15.99 -23.03
N PRO A 576 -10.51 16.83 -22.75
CA PRO A 576 -10.61 18.16 -23.35
C PRO A 576 -9.44 19.07 -22.95
N SER A 577 -8.88 19.77 -23.93
CA SER A 577 -7.85 20.79 -23.72
C SER A 577 -7.78 21.68 -24.97
N GLN A 578 -7.13 22.85 -24.87
CA GLN A 578 -6.89 23.71 -26.04
C GLN A 578 -6.05 23.00 -27.12
N GLU A 579 -5.08 22.17 -26.70
CA GLU A 579 -4.30 21.32 -27.60
C GLU A 579 -5.19 20.34 -28.38
N HIS A 580 -6.03 19.58 -27.67
CA HIS A 580 -6.92 18.61 -28.30
C HIS A 580 -8.05 19.27 -29.11
N HIS A 581 -8.46 20.48 -28.74
CA HIS A 581 -9.42 21.27 -29.51
C HIS A 581 -8.87 21.64 -30.89
N GLY A 582 -7.61 22.07 -30.96
CA GLY A 582 -6.93 22.30 -32.24
C GLY A 582 -6.84 21.03 -33.10
N TYR A 583 -6.57 19.88 -32.48
CA TYR A 583 -6.54 18.60 -33.20
C TYR A 583 -7.92 18.13 -33.66
N LEU A 584 -8.96 18.39 -32.86
CA LEU A 584 -10.34 18.09 -33.25
C LEU A 584 -10.78 18.96 -34.43
N GLN A 585 -10.33 20.22 -34.48
CA GLN A 585 -10.52 21.11 -35.62
C GLN A 585 -9.92 20.51 -36.91
N GLU A 586 -8.67 20.00 -36.85
CA GLU A 586 -8.02 19.32 -37.99
C GLU A 586 -8.84 18.12 -38.49
N LEU A 587 -9.43 17.33 -37.58
CA LEU A 587 -10.30 16.20 -37.94
C LEU A 587 -11.62 16.65 -38.58
N VAL A 588 -12.27 17.67 -38.02
CA VAL A 588 -13.51 18.23 -38.58
C VAL A 588 -13.27 18.76 -39.99
N ASP A 589 -12.17 19.48 -40.20
CA ASP A 589 -11.80 20.03 -41.51
C ASP A 589 -11.45 18.93 -42.52
N ALA A 590 -10.95 17.78 -42.06
CA ALA A 590 -10.74 16.60 -42.89
C ALA A 590 -12.04 15.89 -43.28
N GLY A 591 -13.15 16.13 -42.55
CA GLY A 591 -14.47 15.55 -42.85
C GLY A 591 -14.69 14.16 -42.26
N VAL A 592 -14.19 13.91 -41.04
CA VAL A 592 -14.39 12.62 -40.35
C VAL A 592 -15.85 12.36 -39.94
N ASP A 593 -16.22 11.09 -39.79
CA ASP A 593 -17.52 10.69 -39.25
C ASP A 593 -17.61 10.86 -37.72
N LEU A 594 -18.26 11.94 -37.30
CA LEU A 594 -18.50 12.29 -35.89
C LEU A 594 -19.70 11.57 -35.26
N CYS A 595 -20.51 10.85 -36.05
CA CYS A 595 -21.70 10.13 -35.58
C CYS A 595 -21.38 8.76 -34.98
N ARG A 596 -20.13 8.31 -35.10
CA ARG A 596 -19.70 7.02 -34.57
C ARG A 596 -19.72 7.01 -33.04
N ALA A 597 -20.28 5.96 -32.49
CA ALA A 597 -20.27 5.67 -31.07
C ALA A 597 -19.11 4.75 -30.69
N ASP A 598 -18.56 4.93 -29.49
CA ASP A 598 -17.61 3.99 -28.91
C ASP A 598 -18.29 2.70 -28.42
N ALA A 599 -17.50 1.76 -27.87
CA ALA A 599 -18.04 0.52 -27.33
C ALA A 599 -19.07 0.70 -26.19
N SER A 600 -19.15 1.89 -25.58
CA SER A 600 -20.15 2.23 -24.57
C SER A 600 -21.39 2.92 -25.16
N GLY A 601 -21.43 3.13 -26.47
CA GLY A 601 -22.53 3.79 -27.16
C GLY A 601 -22.43 5.33 -27.19
N TYR A 602 -21.27 5.91 -26.84
CA TYR A 602 -21.10 7.37 -26.76
C TYR A 602 -20.29 7.92 -27.95
N THR A 603 -20.79 8.99 -28.55
CA THR A 603 -20.17 9.73 -29.64
C THR A 603 -19.18 10.80 -29.13
N ALA A 604 -18.46 11.44 -30.05
CA ALA A 604 -17.61 12.59 -29.71
C ALA A 604 -18.42 13.73 -29.05
N LEU A 605 -19.67 13.95 -29.49
CA LEU A 605 -20.55 14.98 -28.94
C LEU A 605 -20.98 14.65 -27.51
N ASP A 606 -21.25 13.38 -27.21
CA ASP A 606 -21.62 12.92 -25.86
C ASP A 606 -20.47 13.18 -24.89
N TRP A 607 -19.25 12.81 -25.26
CA TRP A 607 -18.06 13.05 -24.42
C TRP A 607 -17.75 14.54 -24.23
N ALA A 608 -17.86 15.35 -25.28
CA ALA A 608 -17.70 16.81 -25.17
C ALA A 608 -18.76 17.42 -24.23
N THR A 609 -19.98 16.85 -24.22
CA THR A 609 -21.07 17.28 -23.34
C THR A 609 -20.87 16.81 -21.89
N PHE A 610 -20.45 15.56 -21.67
CA PHE A 610 -20.19 15.04 -20.32
C PHE A 610 -19.09 15.80 -19.60
N ASN A 611 -18.08 16.24 -20.34
CA ASN A 611 -16.98 17.01 -19.80
C ASN A 611 -17.27 18.52 -19.70
N ASP A 612 -18.47 18.97 -20.08
CA ASP A 612 -18.90 20.38 -20.05
C ASP A 612 -17.93 21.34 -20.76
N ASN A 613 -17.35 20.90 -21.89
CA ASN A 613 -16.43 21.71 -22.67
C ASN A 613 -17.13 22.33 -23.90
N ALA A 614 -17.45 23.63 -23.79
CA ALA A 614 -18.22 24.35 -24.80
C ALA A 614 -17.52 24.41 -26.18
N ASP A 615 -16.20 24.62 -26.20
CA ASP A 615 -15.42 24.79 -27.43
C ASP A 615 -15.34 23.47 -28.22
N MET A 616 -15.06 22.37 -27.53
CA MET A 616 -15.10 21.02 -28.11
C MET A 616 -16.50 20.71 -28.64
N LYS A 617 -17.54 20.97 -27.85
CA LYS A 617 -18.94 20.73 -28.25
C LYS A 617 -19.30 21.51 -29.52
N GLN A 618 -18.95 22.79 -29.58
CA GLN A 618 -19.22 23.63 -30.75
C GLN A 618 -18.47 23.12 -31.99
N THR A 619 -17.23 22.65 -31.80
CA THR A 619 -16.39 22.11 -32.88
C THR A 619 -16.98 20.83 -33.46
N VAL A 620 -17.43 19.90 -32.60
CA VAL A 620 -18.13 18.69 -33.04
C VAL A 620 -19.42 19.06 -33.78
N LEU A 621 -20.24 19.96 -33.22
CA LEU A 621 -21.50 20.38 -33.84
C LEU A 621 -21.35 21.06 -35.20
N ARG A 622 -20.19 21.68 -35.49
CA ARG A 622 -19.92 22.28 -36.80
C ARG A 622 -19.55 21.21 -37.85
N GLY A 623 -19.00 20.08 -37.43
CA GLY A 623 -18.65 18.97 -38.31
C GLY A 623 -19.78 17.98 -38.57
N LEU A 624 -20.87 18.07 -37.79
CA LEU A 624 -22.15 17.37 -38.02
C LEU A 624 -23.04 18.21 -38.95
#